data_AF-A0A562MK64-F1
#
_entry.id   AF-A0A562MK64-F1
#
_cell.length_a   1.000
_cell.length_b   1.000
_cell.length_c   1.000
_cell.angle_alpha   90.00
_cell.angle_beta   90.00
_cell.angle_gamma   90.00
#
_symmetry.space_group_name_H-M   'P 1'
#
loop_
_entity.id
_entity.type
_entity.pdbx_description
1 polymer ?
#
loop_
_entity_poly.entity_id
_entity_poly.type
_entity_poly.pdbx_seq_one_letter_code
_entity_poly.pdbx_strand_id
1 'polypeptide(L)'
;MWNKIVWVSAVVLLLSSCSSKKKLLKGADLKAENELTIKDNTREAKKNSLRNLFLTNLNYSTFSGKAKMRLDLGKDNYDVTSTIRIEKDKRIWISISATLGIEVARVLITPDSVQILNKFQSEYMVKPFDYLYRFASPDLTFGNLQDLLLANLSVNLLSDIDQVNFKQDSMSVQLDGKLNELDFLYKLNNNNRPYQFRLAQLSKKQLLEANYGEYAMASGQEFPMLLKMIISDGRQEIKTEINFNKVTFNEPVEMPFSVSSRYKVIR
;
A
#
# COMPACT_ATOMS: atom_id res chain seq x y z
N MET A 1 -80.92 -0.65 5.75
CA MET A 1 -79.70 -1.28 5.22
C MET A 1 -78.57 -0.24 5.38
N TRP A 2 -77.97 -0.14 6.56
CA TRP A 2 -76.83 -0.92 7.08
C TRP A 2 -75.46 -0.29 6.69
N ASN A 3 -74.83 0.34 7.70
CA ASN A 3 -73.42 0.73 7.96
C ASN A 3 -72.56 1.37 6.86
N LYS A 4 -71.98 2.56 7.03
CA LYS A 4 -70.86 2.94 7.95
C LYS A 4 -69.67 1.97 7.89
N ILE A 5 -68.55 2.38 7.31
CA ILE A 5 -67.20 2.37 7.92
C ILE A 5 -66.21 2.85 6.86
N VAL A 6 -65.84 4.11 7.01
CA VAL A 6 -64.57 4.70 6.59
C VAL A 6 -63.54 4.23 7.61
N TRP A 7 -62.54 3.43 7.23
CA TRP A 7 -61.27 3.28 7.96
C TRP A 7 -60.18 2.80 6.98
N VAL A 8 -59.12 3.62 6.87
CA VAL A 8 -57.69 3.22 6.82
C VAL A 8 -57.23 2.46 5.56
N SER A 9 -56.19 2.85 4.83
CA SER A 9 -54.93 3.46 5.25
C SER A 9 -54.27 4.18 4.07
N ALA A 10 -53.91 5.42 4.30
CA ALA A 10 -52.87 6.11 3.58
C ALA A 10 -51.51 5.69 4.15
N VAL A 11 -50.46 5.78 3.31
CA VAL A 11 -49.06 5.99 3.71
C VAL A 11 -48.37 4.81 4.41
N VAL A 12 -47.40 4.20 3.72
CA VAL A 12 -45.99 4.01 4.10
C VAL A 12 -45.45 2.93 3.15
N LEU A 13 -45.00 3.36 1.97
CA LEU A 13 -43.99 2.63 1.19
C LEU A 13 -42.76 3.53 1.12
N LEU A 14 -42.15 3.73 2.29
CA LEU A 14 -40.79 4.20 2.43
C LEU A 14 -40.01 3.12 3.18
N LEU A 15 -38.75 2.98 2.77
CA LEU A 15 -37.66 2.21 3.39
C LEU A 15 -37.36 0.81 2.80
N SER A 16 -37.16 0.77 1.48
CA SER A 16 -36.18 -0.15 0.88
C SER A 16 -34.80 0.52 0.87
N SER A 17 -34.19 0.67 2.06
CA SER A 17 -32.78 1.05 2.20
C SER A 17 -32.12 0.06 3.15
N CYS A 18 -31.76 -1.10 2.60
CA CYS A 18 -30.85 -2.01 3.28
C CYS A 18 -29.43 -1.47 3.08
N SER A 19 -29.09 -0.39 3.80
CA SER A 19 -27.70 0.00 4.00
C SER A 19 -27.17 -0.76 5.20
N SER A 20 -26.63 -1.96 4.95
CA SER A 20 -25.92 -2.72 5.97
C SER A 20 -24.61 -1.98 6.29
N LYS A 21 -24.67 -1.03 7.23
CA LYS A 21 -23.49 -0.54 7.94
C LYS A 21 -22.97 -1.70 8.78
N LYS A 22 -22.07 -2.50 8.21
CA LYS A 22 -21.29 -3.48 8.98
C LYS A 22 -20.50 -2.69 10.02
N LYS A 23 -20.93 -2.76 11.27
CA LYS A 23 -20.12 -2.36 12.41
C LYS A 23 -18.82 -3.17 12.34
N LEU A 24 -17.70 -2.46 12.36
CA LEU A 24 -16.38 -3.02 12.64
C LEU A 24 -16.49 -3.70 14.01
N LEU A 25 -16.57 -5.03 14.00
CA LEU A 25 -16.40 -5.82 15.19
C LEU A 25 -14.93 -5.68 15.60
N LYS A 26 -14.72 -5.05 16.75
CA LYS A 26 -13.47 -5.12 17.50
C LYS A 26 -13.23 -6.61 17.74
N GLY A 27 -12.23 -7.16 17.04
CA GLY A 27 -11.96 -8.60 17.00
C GLY A 27 -11.86 -9.16 18.41
N ALA A 28 -12.65 -10.19 18.66
CA ALA A 28 -12.50 -11.06 19.80
C ALA A 28 -11.14 -11.76 19.71
N ASP A 29 -10.52 -11.87 20.88
CA ASP A 29 -9.25 -12.51 21.17
C ASP A 29 -9.26 -13.97 20.67
N LEU A 30 -8.66 -14.20 19.50
CA LEU A 30 -8.24 -15.53 19.07
C LEU A 30 -6.72 -15.54 19.16
N LYS A 31 -6.22 -15.93 20.33
CA LYS A 31 -4.83 -16.34 20.53
C LYS A 31 -4.55 -17.55 19.65
N ALA A 32 -4.02 -17.29 18.45
CA ALA A 32 -3.20 -18.27 17.75
C ALA A 32 -1.82 -18.22 18.41
N GLU A 33 -1.50 -19.25 19.17
CA GLU A 33 -0.18 -19.49 19.73
C GLU A 33 0.78 -19.75 18.57
N ASN A 34 1.42 -18.69 18.09
CA ASN A 34 2.50 -18.77 17.12
C ASN A 34 3.72 -18.09 17.74
N GLU A 35 4.19 -18.65 18.86
CA GLU A 35 5.50 -18.32 19.42
C GLU A 35 6.58 -18.85 18.47
N LEU A 36 6.87 -18.10 17.41
CA LEU A 36 8.13 -18.21 16.69
C LEU A 36 9.22 -17.88 17.72
N THR A 37 9.82 -18.87 18.37
CA THR A 37 10.96 -18.64 19.24
C THR A 37 12.20 -19.03 18.45
N ILE A 38 12.91 -18.05 17.88
CA ILE A 38 14.21 -18.32 17.25
C ILE A 38 15.26 -18.46 18.36
N LYS A 39 15.23 -19.60 19.07
CA LYS A 39 16.28 -19.99 20.03
C LYS A 39 17.50 -20.59 19.34
N ASP A 40 17.36 -20.99 18.09
CA ASP A 40 18.40 -21.64 17.31
C ASP A 40 18.68 -20.84 16.03
N ASN A 41 19.91 -20.33 15.88
CA ASN A 41 20.31 -19.48 14.76
C ASN A 41 20.71 -20.30 13.52
N THR A 42 20.27 -21.56 13.44
CA THR A 42 20.53 -22.42 12.29
C THR A 42 19.84 -21.86 11.05
N ARG A 43 20.49 -22.04 9.89
CA ARG A 43 19.99 -21.62 8.59
C ARG A 43 18.59 -22.16 8.28
N GLU A 44 18.32 -23.41 8.64
CA GLU A 44 17.01 -24.04 8.47
C GLU A 44 15.93 -23.43 9.37
N ALA A 45 16.26 -23.09 10.62
CA ALA A 45 15.33 -22.39 11.51
C ALA A 45 14.95 -21.01 10.95
N LYS A 46 15.93 -20.21 10.50
CA LYS A 46 15.67 -18.93 9.83
C LYS A 46 14.77 -19.08 8.60
N LYS A 47 15.07 -20.07 7.75
CA LYS A 47 14.29 -20.36 6.53
C LYS A 47 12.83 -20.72 6.85
N ASN A 48 12.60 -21.56 7.86
CA ASN A 48 11.25 -21.92 8.31
C ASN A 48 10.52 -20.70 8.87
N SER A 49 11.19 -19.87 9.66
CA SER A 49 10.63 -18.61 10.17
C SER A 49 10.22 -17.67 9.04
N LEU A 50 11.09 -17.42 8.05
CA LEU A 50 10.72 -16.61 6.88
C LEU A 50 9.53 -17.17 6.13
N ARG A 51 9.49 -18.49 5.91
CA ARG A 51 8.36 -19.13 5.22
C ARG A 51 7.05 -18.82 5.95
N ASN A 52 7.03 -18.92 7.28
CA ASN A 52 5.85 -18.61 8.09
C ASN A 52 5.49 -17.12 8.04
N LEU A 53 6.49 -16.23 8.05
CA LEU A 53 6.28 -14.79 7.90
C LEU A 53 5.71 -14.45 6.52
N PHE A 54 6.16 -15.08 5.43
CA PHE A 54 5.58 -14.85 4.11
C PHE A 54 4.12 -15.29 3.99
N LEU A 55 3.63 -16.20 4.85
CA LEU A 55 2.21 -16.58 4.88
C LEU A 55 1.32 -15.47 5.46
N THR A 56 1.89 -14.44 6.11
CA THR A 56 1.14 -13.28 6.62
C THR A 56 1.03 -12.14 5.62
N ASN A 57 1.75 -12.24 4.48
CA ASN A 57 1.55 -11.33 3.36
C ASN A 57 0.12 -11.42 2.83
N LEU A 58 -0.36 -10.31 2.28
CA LEU A 58 -1.66 -10.24 1.64
C LEU A 58 -1.72 -11.18 0.45
N ASN A 59 -2.78 -11.98 0.38
CA ASN A 59 -3.12 -12.76 -0.79
C ASN A 59 -4.08 -11.95 -1.68
N TYR A 60 -3.57 -11.45 -2.80
CA TYR A 60 -4.33 -10.62 -3.72
C TYR A 60 -3.98 -10.94 -5.19
N SER A 61 -4.98 -10.86 -6.06
CA SER A 61 -4.84 -10.69 -7.51
C SER A 61 -4.97 -9.22 -7.88
N THR A 62 -5.85 -8.50 -7.18
CA THR A 62 -6.10 -7.07 -7.33
C THR A 62 -6.27 -6.38 -5.98
N PHE A 63 -5.93 -5.10 -5.93
CA PHE A 63 -6.19 -4.20 -4.82
C PHE A 63 -6.83 -2.91 -5.34
N SER A 64 -7.77 -2.34 -4.58
CA SER A 64 -8.30 -1.00 -4.81
C SER A 64 -8.46 -0.26 -3.48
N GLY A 65 -7.69 0.81 -3.31
CA GLY A 65 -7.75 1.71 -2.15
C GLY A 65 -8.19 3.11 -2.54
N LYS A 66 -9.18 3.68 -1.85
CA LYS A 66 -9.49 5.11 -1.88
C LYS A 66 -8.93 5.75 -0.62
N ALA A 67 -8.24 6.88 -0.78
CA ALA A 67 -7.54 7.52 0.31
C ALA A 67 -7.60 9.05 0.23
N LYS A 68 -7.46 9.69 1.40
CA LYS A 68 -6.93 11.05 1.49
C LYS A 68 -5.42 10.96 1.48
N MET A 69 -4.76 11.84 0.74
CA MET A 69 -3.31 11.86 0.62
C MET A 69 -2.79 13.27 0.85
N ARG A 70 -1.81 13.41 1.74
CA ARG A 70 -1.03 14.62 1.90
C ARG A 70 0.34 14.40 1.26
N LEU A 71 0.72 15.24 0.31
CA LEU A 71 2.00 15.18 -0.39
C LEU A 71 2.81 16.44 -0.06
N ASP A 72 4.02 16.25 0.45
CA ASP A 72 4.99 17.31 0.74
C ASP A 72 6.21 17.11 -0.17
N LEU A 73 6.43 18.09 -1.05
CA LEU A 73 7.55 18.15 -2.00
C LEU A 73 8.57 19.23 -1.58
N GLY A 74 8.73 19.43 -0.27
CA GLY A 74 9.64 20.40 0.33
C GLY A 74 9.03 21.79 0.42
N LYS A 75 8.92 22.50 -0.71
CA LYS A 75 8.30 23.85 -0.75
C LYS A 75 6.79 23.81 -0.91
N ASP A 76 6.29 22.76 -1.56
CA ASP A 76 4.89 22.63 -1.93
C ASP A 76 4.23 21.51 -1.13
N ASN A 77 3.03 21.81 -0.60
CA ASN A 77 2.22 20.87 0.15
C ASN A 77 0.84 20.76 -0.50
N TYR A 78 0.38 19.53 -0.73
CA TYR A 78 -0.88 19.25 -1.39
C TYR A 78 -1.72 18.26 -0.57
N ASP A 79 -2.91 18.69 -0.17
CA ASP A 79 -3.95 17.80 0.34
C ASP A 79 -4.87 17.40 -0.82
N VAL A 80 -4.84 16.12 -1.17
CA VAL A 80 -5.54 15.55 -2.33
C VAL A 80 -6.27 14.27 -1.95
N THR A 81 -7.08 13.77 -2.87
CA THR A 81 -7.65 12.42 -2.79
C THR A 81 -6.97 11.54 -3.81
N SER A 82 -6.76 10.28 -3.46
CA SER A 82 -6.20 9.30 -4.38
C SER A 82 -7.06 8.05 -4.47
N THR A 83 -7.06 7.44 -5.66
CA THR A 83 -7.48 6.06 -5.86
C THR A 83 -6.28 5.28 -6.35
N ILE A 84 -5.85 4.31 -5.57
CA ILE A 84 -4.72 3.42 -5.87
C ILE A 84 -5.30 2.06 -6.23
N ARG A 85 -4.93 1.54 -7.39
CA ARG A 85 -5.31 0.21 -7.85
C ARG A 85 -4.06 -0.56 -8.23
N ILE A 86 -4.01 -1.83 -7.86
CA ILE A 86 -2.87 -2.71 -8.16
C ILE A 86 -3.42 -3.99 -8.77
N GLU A 87 -2.82 -4.43 -9.87
CA GLU A 87 -2.98 -5.77 -10.42
C GLU A 87 -1.64 -6.47 -10.24
N LYS A 88 -1.64 -7.58 -9.50
CA LYS A 88 -0.43 -8.27 -9.08
C LYS A 88 0.47 -8.57 -10.28
N ASP A 89 1.76 -8.27 -10.13
CA ASP A 89 2.83 -8.48 -11.12
C ASP A 89 2.66 -7.76 -12.47
N LYS A 90 1.62 -6.92 -12.64
CA LYS A 90 1.31 -6.31 -13.94
C LYS A 90 1.32 -4.79 -13.92
N ARG A 91 0.59 -4.16 -13.00
CA ARG A 91 0.45 -2.70 -13.01
C ARG A 91 -0.01 -2.12 -11.68
N ILE A 92 0.44 -0.90 -11.42
CA ILE A 92 -0.04 -0.01 -10.38
C ILE A 92 -0.62 1.21 -11.09
N TRP A 93 -1.86 1.56 -10.76
CA TRP A 93 -2.57 2.68 -11.32
C TRP A 93 -2.99 3.60 -10.19
N ILE A 94 -2.65 4.88 -10.30
CA ILE A 94 -2.95 5.88 -9.28
C ILE A 94 -3.63 7.05 -9.95
N SER A 95 -4.84 7.39 -9.51
CA SER A 95 -5.51 8.63 -9.88
C SER A 95 -5.47 9.57 -8.68
N ILE A 96 -5.09 10.83 -8.93
CA ILE A 96 -4.96 11.87 -7.93
C ILE A 96 -5.92 12.99 -8.31
N SER A 97 -6.85 13.30 -7.41
CA SER A 97 -7.85 14.34 -7.57
C SER A 97 -7.72 15.42 -6.50
N ALA A 98 -7.85 16.68 -6.91
CA ALA A 98 -7.83 17.83 -6.02
C ALA A 98 -9.27 18.27 -5.65
N THR A 99 -9.45 19.54 -5.30
CA THR A 99 -10.73 20.15 -4.92
C THR A 99 -11.87 19.73 -5.86
N LEU A 100 -13.03 19.41 -5.26
CA LEU A 100 -14.25 18.95 -5.97
C LEU A 100 -14.09 17.65 -6.79
N GLY A 101 -13.04 16.86 -6.56
CA GLY A 101 -12.86 15.55 -7.20
C GLY A 101 -12.28 15.61 -8.61
N ILE A 102 -11.81 16.78 -9.06
CA ILE A 102 -11.17 16.97 -10.37
C ILE A 102 -9.83 16.24 -10.39
N GLU A 103 -9.65 15.31 -11.32
CA GLU A 103 -8.40 14.57 -11.48
C GLU A 103 -7.30 15.48 -12.05
N VAL A 104 -6.24 15.67 -11.26
CA VAL A 104 -5.10 16.54 -11.59
C VAL A 104 -3.88 15.77 -12.06
N ALA A 105 -3.76 14.50 -11.66
CA ALA A 105 -2.69 13.63 -12.12
C ALA A 105 -3.14 12.17 -12.17
N ARG A 106 -2.50 11.41 -13.06
CA ARG A 106 -2.64 9.95 -13.15
C ARG A 106 -1.29 9.32 -13.38
N VAL A 107 -1.00 8.26 -12.64
CA VAL A 107 0.24 7.50 -12.74
C VAL A 107 -0.09 6.06 -13.12
N LEU A 108 0.64 5.50 -14.06
CA LEU A 108 0.62 4.08 -14.40
C LEU A 108 2.05 3.55 -14.33
N ILE A 109 2.29 2.56 -13.48
CA ILE A 109 3.57 1.89 -13.32
C ILE A 109 3.38 0.44 -13.74
N THR A 110 4.23 -0.04 -14.63
CA THR A 110 4.34 -1.44 -15.06
C THR A 110 5.75 -1.95 -14.74
N PRO A 111 6.03 -3.26 -14.88
CA PRO A 111 7.40 -3.76 -14.77
C PRO A 111 8.42 -3.03 -15.67
N ASP A 112 7.95 -2.49 -16.80
CA ASP A 112 8.82 -1.90 -17.82
C ASP A 112 8.83 -0.37 -17.81
N SER A 113 7.80 0.28 -17.24
CA SER A 113 7.59 1.72 -17.45
C SER A 113 6.93 2.43 -16.28
N VAL A 114 7.20 3.73 -16.19
CA VAL A 114 6.48 4.72 -15.39
C VAL A 114 5.89 5.75 -16.35
N GLN A 115 4.58 5.90 -16.32
CA GLN A 115 3.82 6.86 -17.11
C GLN A 115 3.12 7.83 -16.18
N ILE A 116 3.34 9.13 -16.36
CA ILE A 116 2.75 10.19 -15.54
C ILE A 116 2.00 11.15 -16.47
N LEU A 117 0.69 11.23 -16.28
CA LEU A 117 -0.18 12.19 -16.93
C LEU A 117 -0.51 13.31 -15.95
N ASN A 118 0.09 14.47 -16.14
CA ASN A 118 -0.19 15.68 -15.38
C ASN A 118 -1.30 16.47 -16.09
N LYS A 119 -2.53 16.34 -15.60
CA LYS A 119 -3.70 17.01 -16.16
C LYS A 119 -3.76 18.49 -15.83
N PHE A 120 -3.15 18.88 -14.73
CA PHE A 120 -3.08 20.28 -14.31
C PHE A 120 -2.18 21.10 -15.25
N GLN A 121 -1.02 20.58 -15.63
CA GLN A 121 -0.08 21.26 -16.54
C GLN A 121 -0.23 20.83 -18.01
N SER A 122 -1.16 19.91 -18.31
CA SER A 122 -1.30 19.31 -19.65
C SER A 122 0.00 18.68 -20.16
N GLU A 123 0.70 17.97 -19.27
CA GLU A 123 1.97 17.30 -19.57
C GLU A 123 1.83 15.78 -19.45
N TYR A 124 2.63 15.07 -20.23
CA TYR A 124 2.73 13.62 -20.21
C TYR A 124 4.18 13.18 -20.24
N MET A 125 4.55 12.28 -19.34
CA MET A 125 5.88 11.72 -19.24
C MET A 125 5.81 10.19 -19.31
N VAL A 126 6.74 9.60 -20.06
CA VAL A 126 6.99 8.15 -20.09
C VAL A 126 8.45 7.90 -19.85
N LYS A 127 8.75 7.03 -18.91
CA LYS A 127 10.11 6.63 -18.58
C LYS A 127 10.19 5.11 -18.38
N PRO A 128 11.34 4.49 -18.63
CA PRO A 128 11.59 3.10 -18.19
C PRO A 128 11.42 2.97 -16.66
N PHE A 129 11.15 1.75 -16.17
CA PHE A 129 10.99 1.50 -14.74
C PHE A 129 12.23 1.92 -13.91
N ASP A 130 13.43 1.78 -14.48
CA ASP A 130 14.69 2.22 -13.86
C ASP A 130 14.75 3.72 -13.53
N TYR A 131 13.80 4.52 -14.04
CA TYR A 131 13.62 5.91 -13.65
C TYR A 131 13.44 6.07 -12.14
N LEU A 132 12.82 5.08 -11.48
CA LEU A 132 12.60 5.06 -10.03
C LEU A 132 13.89 4.87 -9.23
N TYR A 133 14.97 4.37 -9.83
CA TYR A 133 16.27 4.18 -9.16
C TYR A 133 16.95 5.51 -8.80
N ARG A 134 16.43 6.65 -9.29
CA ARG A 134 16.86 7.96 -8.79
C ARG A 134 16.42 8.20 -7.35
N PHE A 135 15.24 7.69 -7.00
CA PHE A 135 14.63 7.85 -5.69
C PHE A 135 14.92 6.68 -4.74
N ALA A 136 15.54 5.61 -5.26
CA ALA A 136 15.83 4.37 -4.54
C ALA A 136 17.06 3.66 -5.13
N SER A 137 17.12 2.32 -5.11
CA SER A 137 18.25 1.52 -5.63
C SER A 137 17.88 0.74 -6.90
N PRO A 138 18.83 0.46 -7.81
CA PRO A 138 18.68 -0.51 -8.90
C PRO A 138 18.29 -1.93 -8.48
N ASP A 139 18.51 -2.29 -7.21
CA ASP A 139 18.10 -3.59 -6.67
C ASP A 139 16.58 -3.67 -6.42
N LEU A 140 15.86 -2.55 -6.55
CA LEU A 140 14.40 -2.57 -6.44
C LEU A 140 13.73 -3.02 -7.73
N THR A 141 12.88 -4.02 -7.58
CA THR A 141 12.00 -4.56 -8.59
C THR A 141 10.60 -3.96 -8.47
N PHE A 142 9.79 -4.14 -9.52
CA PHE A 142 8.37 -3.83 -9.49
C PHE A 142 7.62 -4.56 -8.35
N GLY A 143 8.01 -5.81 -8.05
CA GLY A 143 7.47 -6.58 -6.94
C GLY A 143 7.73 -5.91 -5.58
N ASN A 144 8.94 -5.40 -5.35
CA ASN A 144 9.25 -4.68 -4.11
C ASN A 144 8.37 -3.43 -3.94
N LEU A 145 8.04 -2.73 -5.04
CA LEU A 145 7.13 -1.58 -5.00
C LEU A 145 5.69 -2.00 -4.66
N GLN A 146 5.21 -3.12 -5.19
CA GLN A 146 3.91 -3.66 -4.78
C GLN A 146 3.92 -4.07 -3.30
N ASP A 147 5.00 -4.73 -2.85
CA ASP A 147 5.15 -5.16 -1.46
C ASP A 147 5.16 -3.97 -0.50
N LEU A 148 5.89 -2.90 -0.85
CA LEU A 148 5.90 -1.63 -0.12
C LEU A 148 4.50 -1.04 0.01
N LEU A 149 3.77 -0.88 -1.09
CA LEU A 149 2.44 -0.24 -1.06
C LEU A 149 1.40 -1.05 -0.27
N LEU A 150 1.63 -2.34 -0.10
CA LEU A 150 0.71 -3.28 0.52
C LEU A 150 1.16 -3.78 1.91
N ALA A 151 2.29 -3.27 2.41
CA ALA A 151 2.91 -3.73 3.66
C ALA A 151 3.11 -5.26 3.67
N ASN A 152 3.69 -5.78 2.60
CA ASN A 152 4.17 -7.16 2.50
C ASN A 152 5.68 -7.23 2.71
N LEU A 153 6.13 -8.38 3.18
CA LEU A 153 7.54 -8.76 3.20
C LEU A 153 7.98 -9.17 1.82
N SER A 154 9.09 -8.59 1.37
CA SER A 154 9.56 -8.88 0.02
C SER A 154 10.44 -10.14 -0.02
N VAL A 155 10.03 -11.09 -0.87
CA VAL A 155 10.75 -12.36 -1.06
C VAL A 155 12.15 -12.11 -1.60
N ASN A 156 12.34 -11.15 -2.50
CA ASN A 156 13.64 -10.85 -3.10
C ASN A 156 14.61 -10.17 -2.12
N LEU A 157 14.14 -9.25 -1.26
CA LEU A 157 15.01 -8.63 -0.26
C LEU A 157 15.46 -9.64 0.81
N LEU A 158 14.59 -10.59 1.14
CA LEU A 158 14.81 -11.59 2.17
C LEU A 158 15.29 -12.94 1.63
N SER A 159 15.69 -13.01 0.34
CA SER A 159 16.04 -14.29 -0.30
C SER A 159 17.38 -14.86 0.14
N ASP A 160 18.37 -14.00 0.41
CA ASP A 160 19.67 -14.42 0.92
C ASP A 160 19.62 -14.52 2.45
N ILE A 161 19.18 -15.69 2.91
CA ILE A 161 18.95 -15.98 4.34
C ILE A 161 20.18 -15.75 5.23
N ASP A 162 21.36 -15.88 4.65
CA ASP A 162 22.63 -15.75 5.37
C ASP A 162 22.95 -14.25 5.62
N GLN A 163 22.36 -13.34 4.83
CA GLN A 163 22.43 -11.88 5.03
C GLN A 163 21.28 -11.34 5.90
N VAL A 164 20.31 -12.17 6.29
CA VAL A 164 19.18 -11.74 7.13
C VAL A 164 19.49 -11.98 8.61
N ASN A 165 19.47 -10.89 9.38
CA ASN A 165 19.51 -10.89 10.83
C ASN A 165 18.09 -10.89 11.38
N PHE A 166 17.87 -11.74 12.39
CA PHE A 166 16.62 -11.81 13.14
C PHE A 166 16.87 -11.28 14.54
N LYS A 167 16.06 -10.32 14.96
CA LYS A 167 15.99 -9.87 16.34
C LYS A 167 14.54 -9.95 16.77
N GLN A 168 14.29 -10.57 17.92
CA GLN A 168 12.95 -10.71 18.45
C GLN A 168 12.96 -10.22 19.88
N ASP A 169 12.02 -9.34 20.19
CA ASP A 169 11.66 -8.99 21.56
C ASP A 169 10.23 -9.48 21.85
N SER A 170 9.70 -9.15 23.03
CA SER A 170 8.39 -9.64 23.47
C SER A 170 7.21 -9.13 22.64
N MET A 171 7.38 -8.09 21.82
CA MET A 171 6.29 -7.43 21.09
C MET A 171 6.58 -7.16 19.60
N SER A 172 7.77 -7.51 19.12
CA SER A 172 8.14 -7.26 17.74
C SER A 172 9.21 -8.20 17.22
N VAL A 173 9.13 -8.45 15.91
CA VAL A 173 10.18 -9.10 15.14
C VAL A 173 10.83 -8.06 14.25
N GLN A 174 12.15 -7.99 14.27
CA GLN A 174 12.94 -7.19 13.36
C GLN A 174 13.73 -8.10 12.42
N LEU A 175 13.64 -7.78 11.13
CA LEU A 175 14.43 -8.39 10.06
C LEU A 175 15.29 -7.28 9.45
N ASP A 176 16.60 -7.42 9.49
CA ASP A 176 17.52 -6.47 8.86
C ASP A 176 18.63 -7.19 8.12
N GLY A 177 19.17 -6.56 7.08
CA GLY A 177 20.17 -7.19 6.23
C GLY A 177 20.56 -6.32 5.06
N LYS A 178 21.28 -6.92 4.11
CA LYS A 178 21.80 -6.22 2.95
C LYS A 178 21.59 -7.03 1.68
N LEU A 179 21.13 -6.36 0.62
CA LEU A 179 21.15 -6.86 -0.75
C LEU A 179 22.09 -5.94 -1.54
N ASN A 180 23.26 -6.44 -1.95
CA ASN A 180 24.31 -5.63 -2.58
C ASN A 180 24.73 -4.40 -1.75
N GLU A 181 24.40 -3.18 -2.20
CA GLU A 181 24.63 -1.93 -1.46
C GLU A 181 23.39 -1.43 -0.71
N LEU A 182 22.27 -2.12 -0.81
CA LEU A 182 20.99 -1.73 -0.25
C LEU A 182 20.79 -2.38 1.12
N ASP A 183 20.83 -1.56 2.17
CA ASP A 183 20.46 -1.98 3.51
C ASP A 183 18.92 -1.98 3.62
N PHE A 184 18.34 -3.06 4.13
CA PHE A 184 16.91 -3.14 4.40
C PHE A 184 16.61 -3.41 5.86
N LEU A 185 15.43 -2.97 6.30
CA LEU A 185 14.89 -3.20 7.63
C LEU A 185 13.39 -3.36 7.55
N TYR A 186 12.87 -4.41 8.18
CA TYR A 186 11.47 -4.57 8.53
C TYR A 186 11.33 -4.66 10.05
N LYS A 187 10.34 -3.96 10.60
CA LYS A 187 9.85 -4.22 11.95
C LYS A 187 8.39 -4.64 11.90
N LEU A 188 8.10 -5.76 12.54
CA LEU A 188 6.81 -6.44 12.46
C LEU A 188 6.07 -6.33 13.80
N ASN A 189 4.76 -6.16 13.74
CA ASN A 189 3.88 -6.16 14.90
C ASN A 189 3.60 -7.59 15.38
N ASN A 190 2.78 -7.75 16.42
CA ASN A 190 2.39 -9.05 16.97
C ASN A 190 1.67 -9.98 15.97
N ASN A 191 1.09 -9.44 14.90
CA ASN A 191 0.46 -10.20 13.81
C ASN A 191 1.43 -10.50 12.66
N ASN A 192 2.74 -10.27 12.89
CA ASN A 192 3.80 -10.40 11.90
C ASN A 192 3.58 -9.53 10.64
N ARG A 193 2.95 -8.36 10.81
CA ARG A 193 2.77 -7.37 9.74
C ARG A 193 3.73 -6.19 9.90
N PRO A 194 4.33 -5.66 8.81
CA PRO A 194 5.28 -4.56 8.89
C PRO A 194 4.64 -3.30 9.46
N TYR A 195 5.09 -2.78 10.60
CA TYR A 195 4.76 -1.40 11.01
C TYR A 195 5.82 -0.39 10.58
N GLN A 196 7.02 -0.86 10.25
CA GLN A 196 8.08 -0.05 9.67
C GLN A 196 8.83 -0.86 8.60
N PHE A 197 9.10 -0.22 7.47
CA PHE A 197 10.00 -0.72 6.44
C PHE A 197 10.97 0.39 6.05
N ARG A 198 12.24 0.05 5.86
CA ARG A 198 13.25 1.01 5.43
C ARG A 198 14.22 0.37 4.44
N LEU A 199 14.61 1.18 3.47
CA LEU A 199 15.69 0.92 2.54
C LEU A 199 16.66 2.09 2.58
N ALA A 200 17.95 1.80 2.65
CA ALA A 200 18.98 2.83 2.62
C ALA A 200 20.16 2.41 1.74
N GLN A 201 20.64 3.34 0.92
CA GLN A 201 21.93 3.24 0.25
C GLN A 201 22.79 4.41 0.72
N LEU A 202 23.55 4.17 1.80
CA LEU A 202 24.31 5.22 2.50
C LEU A 202 25.35 5.90 1.59
N SER A 203 25.98 5.14 0.68
CA SER A 203 26.95 5.64 -0.31
C SER A 203 26.36 6.74 -1.20
N LYS A 204 25.04 6.69 -1.45
CA LYS A 204 24.30 7.66 -2.28
C LYS A 204 23.40 8.59 -1.47
N LYS A 205 23.40 8.50 -0.13
CA LYS A 205 22.47 9.22 0.76
C LYS A 205 21.00 9.00 0.40
N GLN A 206 20.67 7.85 -0.17
CA GLN A 206 19.31 7.50 -0.53
C GLN A 206 18.62 6.80 0.65
N LEU A 207 17.38 7.21 0.92
CA LEU A 207 16.55 6.66 1.97
C LEU A 207 15.11 6.52 1.46
N LEU A 208 14.52 5.36 1.65
CA LEU A 208 13.08 5.16 1.61
C LEU A 208 12.67 4.61 2.97
N GLU A 209 11.75 5.28 3.64
CA GLU A 209 11.14 4.81 4.88
C GLU A 209 9.64 4.81 4.74
N ALA A 210 8.99 3.71 5.10
CA ALA A 210 7.55 3.55 5.17
C ALA A 210 7.14 3.13 6.58
N ASN A 211 6.19 3.85 7.15
CA ASN A 211 5.57 3.55 8.44
C ASN A 211 4.10 3.23 8.19
N TYR A 212 3.67 2.08 8.70
CA TYR A 212 2.32 1.55 8.52
C TYR A 212 1.59 1.54 9.86
N GLY A 213 0.34 1.99 9.85
CA GLY A 213 -0.46 2.11 11.06
C GLY A 213 -1.94 1.89 10.81
N GLU A 214 -2.71 1.96 11.89
CA GLU A 214 -4.16 1.84 11.86
C GLU A 214 -4.62 0.55 11.14
N TYR A 215 -3.99 -0.58 11.49
CA TYR A 215 -4.34 -1.88 10.94
C TYR A 215 -5.82 -2.21 11.22
N ALA A 216 -6.54 -2.58 10.16
CA ALA A 216 -7.94 -2.97 10.21
C ALA A 216 -8.23 -4.13 9.26
N MET A 217 -9.30 -4.86 9.53
CA MET A 217 -9.76 -5.93 8.63
C MET A 217 -10.46 -5.35 7.40
N ALA A 218 -9.95 -5.64 6.21
CA ALA A 218 -10.53 -5.30 4.92
C ALA A 218 -10.59 -6.54 4.02
N SER A 219 -11.78 -6.90 3.54
CA SER A 219 -12.04 -8.13 2.77
C SER A 219 -11.42 -9.40 3.39
N GLY A 220 -11.46 -9.51 4.73
CA GLY A 220 -10.94 -10.67 5.45
C GLY A 220 -9.42 -10.70 5.65
N GLN A 221 -8.71 -9.64 5.27
CA GLN A 221 -7.26 -9.51 5.47
C GLN A 221 -6.97 -8.28 6.33
N GLU A 222 -5.98 -8.37 7.22
CA GLU A 222 -5.51 -7.22 7.98
C GLU A 222 -4.78 -6.26 7.04
N PHE A 223 -5.04 -4.95 7.08
CA PHE A 223 -4.40 -3.99 6.18
C PHE A 223 -4.15 -2.67 6.90
N PRO A 224 -2.98 -2.01 6.71
CA PRO A 224 -2.72 -0.73 7.32
C PRO A 224 -3.54 0.37 6.63
N MET A 225 -4.46 0.99 7.35
CA MET A 225 -5.26 2.08 6.81
C MET A 225 -4.47 3.39 6.73
N LEU A 226 -3.30 3.46 7.38
CA LEU A 226 -2.37 4.59 7.32
C LEU A 226 -1.01 4.14 6.79
N LEU A 227 -0.53 4.81 5.73
CA LEU A 227 0.83 4.67 5.19
C LEU A 227 1.50 6.04 5.15
N LYS A 228 2.60 6.21 5.88
CA LYS A 228 3.47 7.38 5.80
C LYS A 228 4.78 6.99 5.15
N MET A 229 5.17 7.69 4.09
CA MET A 229 6.45 7.45 3.42
C MET A 229 7.31 8.70 3.41
N ILE A 230 8.61 8.49 3.56
CA ILE A 230 9.67 9.48 3.34
C ILE A 230 10.62 8.90 2.30
N ILE A 231 10.86 9.65 1.23
CA ILE A 231 11.78 9.28 0.16
C ILE A 231 12.78 10.42 0.00
N SER A 232 14.07 10.11 0.11
CA SER A 232 15.15 11.08 0.00
C SER A 232 16.26 10.54 -0.91
N ASP A 233 16.81 11.42 -1.76
CA ASP A 233 17.98 11.13 -2.60
C ASP A 233 19.23 11.93 -2.16
N GLY A 234 19.19 12.49 -0.95
CA GLY A 234 20.24 13.35 -0.41
C GLY A 234 20.21 14.79 -0.91
N ARG A 235 19.36 15.13 -1.89
CA ARG A 235 19.16 16.50 -2.40
C ARG A 235 17.75 17.01 -2.12
N GLN A 236 16.77 16.13 -2.28
CA GLN A 236 15.36 16.40 -2.08
C GLN A 236 14.73 15.33 -1.21
N GLU A 237 13.70 15.73 -0.49
CA GLU A 237 12.89 14.86 0.35
C GLU A 237 11.44 14.99 -0.10
N ILE A 238 10.78 13.85 -0.27
CA ILE A 238 9.35 13.73 -0.56
C ILE A 238 8.73 13.03 0.64
N LYS A 239 7.69 13.63 1.22
CA LYS A 239 6.87 12.96 2.23
C LYS A 239 5.47 12.77 1.70
N THR A 240 4.90 11.60 1.96
CA THR A 240 3.49 11.37 1.68
C THR A 240 2.82 10.64 2.84
N GLU A 241 1.62 11.08 3.18
CA GLU A 241 0.74 10.40 4.12
C GLU A 241 -0.52 10.00 3.39
N ILE A 242 -0.81 8.70 3.36
CA ILE A 242 -1.95 8.09 2.67
C ILE A 242 -2.85 7.48 3.75
N ASN A 243 -4.03 8.05 3.92
CA ASN A 243 -5.05 7.57 4.85
C ASN A 243 -6.22 6.97 4.05
N PHE A 244 -6.29 5.65 4.01
CA PHE A 244 -7.31 4.90 3.31
C PHE A 244 -8.65 5.00 4.03
N ASN A 245 -9.72 5.20 3.28
CA ASN A 245 -11.10 5.16 3.79
C ASN A 245 -11.91 3.99 3.24
N LYS A 246 -11.43 3.35 2.16
CA LYS A 246 -12.01 2.15 1.58
C LYS A 246 -10.92 1.33 0.91
N VAL A 247 -10.91 0.03 1.19
CA VAL A 247 -9.99 -0.94 0.61
C VAL A 247 -10.78 -2.18 0.20
N THR A 248 -10.52 -2.71 -0.99
CA THR A 248 -10.99 -4.02 -1.43
C THR A 248 -9.87 -4.81 -2.10
N PHE A 249 -9.98 -6.13 -2.02
CA PHE A 249 -9.05 -7.09 -2.62
C PHE A 249 -9.82 -8.06 -3.51
N ASN A 250 -9.15 -8.58 -4.55
CA ASN A 250 -9.66 -9.66 -5.40
C ASN A 250 -10.97 -9.33 -6.14
N GLU A 251 -11.26 -8.04 -6.32
CA GLU A 251 -12.38 -7.55 -7.12
C GLU A 251 -11.87 -7.06 -8.49
N PRO A 252 -12.70 -7.13 -9.55
CA PRO A 252 -12.36 -6.50 -10.82
C PRO A 252 -12.07 -5.00 -10.65
N VAL A 253 -10.97 -4.54 -11.22
CA VAL A 253 -10.55 -3.14 -11.16
C VAL A 253 -10.32 -2.61 -12.57
N GLU A 254 -10.91 -1.45 -12.86
CA GLU A 254 -10.63 -0.73 -14.10
C GLU A 254 -9.37 0.12 -13.94
N MET A 255 -8.53 0.18 -14.97
CA MET A 255 -7.32 1.03 -14.95
C MET A 255 -7.19 1.79 -16.27
N PRO A 256 -8.15 2.67 -16.61
CA PRO A 256 -8.11 3.39 -17.88
C PRO A 256 -6.91 4.32 -17.91
N PHE A 257 -6.15 4.28 -19.01
CA PHE A 257 -5.02 5.17 -19.23
C PHE A 257 -4.94 5.49 -20.72
N SER A 258 -5.60 6.59 -21.11
CA SER A 258 -5.54 7.13 -22.46
C SER A 258 -4.99 8.55 -22.41
N VAL A 259 -4.08 8.84 -23.34
CA VAL A 259 -3.42 10.15 -23.46
C VAL A 259 -3.83 10.76 -24.79
N SER A 260 -4.54 11.89 -24.75
CA SER A 260 -4.91 12.62 -25.96
C SER A 260 -3.74 13.44 -26.52
N SER A 261 -3.78 13.78 -27.80
CA SER A 261 -2.75 14.59 -28.48
C SER A 261 -2.50 15.99 -27.87
N ARG A 262 -3.42 16.52 -27.05
CA ARG A 262 -3.26 17.83 -26.40
C ARG A 262 -2.18 17.89 -25.32
N TYR A 263 -1.71 16.75 -24.82
CA TYR A 263 -0.71 16.72 -23.76
C TYR A 263 0.69 16.88 -24.34
N LYS A 264 1.47 17.80 -23.77
CA LYS A 264 2.88 17.98 -24.12
C LYS A 264 3.70 16.82 -23.58
N VAL A 265 4.38 16.09 -24.47
CA VAL A 265 5.29 15.02 -24.07
C VAL A 265 6.58 15.63 -23.49
N ILE A 266 6.86 15.33 -22.24
CA ILE A 266 8.09 15.69 -21.54
C ILE A 266 9.04 14.50 -21.62
N ARG A 267 10.20 14.73 -22.25
CA ARG A 267 11.20 13.69 -22.53
C ARG A 267 12.23 13.50 -21.44
#